data_AF-A0A832KEE0-F1
#
_entry.id   AF-A0A832KEE0-F1
#
_cell.length_a   1.000
_cell.length_b   1.000
_cell.length_c   1.000
_cell.angle_alpha   90.00
_cell.angle_beta   90.00
_cell.angle_gamma   90.00
#
_symmetry.space_group_name_H-M   'P 1'
#
loop_
_entity.id
_entity.type
_entity.pdbx_description
1 polymer ?
#
loop_
_entity_poly.entity_id
_entity_poly.type
_entity_poly.pdbx_seq_one_letter_code
_entity_poly.pdbx_strand_id
1 'polypeptide(L)'
;MSLSMVGKEIRLSKIINPEDGRAVVVAADHGFMLGVIPGVENLEATLRKIILGGPDAILVSPGQARELNHLFHGRDAPALLVRSDWSNWGRDKTYTLPARSVERIGVAEARDALLLGASGVVVYYFIGYGEEVKEARHMESLAAFARGCDRIGMPFIVEPVPFGERITGANFAELVKVVVRAAVEAGADAIKAPYTGDPETFREVVDAAEGVPVMILGGAKAKTMRDAMEVVVESLEAGGAGVVFGRQIVQAEDPTVFLTAMRGIVHEGKSIREALRAMISGPVRIQVNRNNCIGCRICETICTESHGLSFIPSKARLHVDYIPPSTYTPFVCTLCGICVRECPTQALEFDEKLHYVRLIPERCTKCRRCVEVCPMKVIRWDDVSDLPLVCDMCQGSPKCAEWCPTEALKITPYKA
;
A
#
# COMPACT_ATOMS: atom_id res chain seq x y z
N MET A 1 33.91 14.83 -7.12
CA MET A 1 32.47 14.81 -7.44
C MET A 1 32.26 15.68 -8.67
N SER A 2 31.60 15.18 -9.73
CA SER A 2 31.36 15.98 -10.95
C SER A 2 30.27 17.04 -10.67
N LEU A 3 30.26 18.15 -11.43
CA LEU A 3 29.22 19.18 -11.29
C LEU A 3 27.80 18.61 -11.51
N SER A 4 27.68 17.60 -12.39
CA SER A 4 26.43 16.89 -12.64
C SER A 4 25.95 16.11 -11.42
N MET A 5 26.86 15.40 -10.74
CA MET A 5 26.54 14.62 -9.55
C MET A 5 25.91 15.47 -8.44
N VAL A 6 26.45 16.68 -8.20
CA VAL A 6 25.88 17.61 -7.20
C VAL A 6 24.42 17.95 -7.53
N GLY A 7 24.13 18.24 -8.80
CA GLY A 7 22.77 18.56 -9.24
C GLY A 7 21.81 17.37 -9.14
N LYS A 8 22.29 16.16 -9.41
CA LYS A 8 21.52 14.92 -9.25
C LYS A 8 21.22 14.66 -7.78
N GLU A 9 22.22 14.72 -6.90
CA GLU A 9 22.07 14.49 -5.46
C GLU A 9 21.02 15.42 -4.82
N ILE A 10 21.09 16.73 -5.10
CA ILE A 10 20.13 17.72 -4.58
C ILE A 10 18.70 17.46 -5.07
N ARG A 11 18.54 17.02 -6.32
CA ARG A 11 17.21 16.74 -6.88
C ARG A 11 16.66 15.40 -6.38
N LEU A 12 17.53 14.39 -6.29
CA LEU A 12 17.17 13.07 -5.79
C LEU A 12 16.80 13.13 -4.31
N SER A 13 17.43 13.99 -3.51
CA SER A 13 17.07 14.20 -2.10
C SER A 13 15.67 14.81 -1.88
N LYS A 14 15.00 15.28 -2.94
CA LYS A 14 13.59 15.70 -2.88
C LYS A 14 12.62 14.55 -3.13
N ILE A 15 13.12 13.45 -3.70
CA ILE A 15 12.35 12.25 -4.05
C ILE A 15 12.57 11.17 -2.99
N ILE A 16 13.82 10.98 -2.58
CA ILE A 16 14.26 10.04 -1.56
C ILE A 16 14.72 10.85 -0.36
N ASN A 17 14.06 10.66 0.78
CA ASN A 17 14.37 11.39 2.00
C ASN A 17 15.80 11.05 2.46
N PRO A 18 16.69 12.05 2.64
CA PRO A 18 18.09 11.81 3.01
C PRO A 18 18.26 11.31 4.45
N GLU A 19 17.25 11.45 5.32
CA GLU A 19 17.33 11.00 6.72
C GLU A 19 17.17 9.48 6.86
N ASP A 20 16.26 8.88 6.08
CA ASP A 20 15.94 7.45 6.16
C ASP A 20 16.30 6.67 4.88
N GLY A 21 16.65 7.35 3.79
CA GLY A 21 16.96 6.76 2.50
C GLY A 21 15.74 6.21 1.76
N ARG A 22 14.52 6.66 2.11
CA ARG A 22 13.26 6.07 1.62
C ARG A 22 12.38 7.06 0.87
N ALA A 23 11.45 6.53 0.07
CA ALA A 23 10.51 7.31 -0.73
C ALA A 23 9.13 6.66 -0.84
N VAL A 24 8.09 7.49 -0.83
CA VAL A 24 6.72 7.18 -1.20
C VAL A 24 6.34 8.03 -2.41
N VAL A 25 6.41 7.42 -3.59
CA VAL A 25 6.12 8.07 -4.88
C VAL A 25 4.79 7.59 -5.43
N VAL A 26 4.00 8.53 -5.97
CA VAL A 26 2.72 8.21 -6.62
C VAL A 26 2.83 8.37 -8.13
N ALA A 27 2.53 7.30 -8.88
CA ALA A 27 2.45 7.34 -10.34
C ALA A 27 1.03 7.69 -10.80
N ALA A 28 0.88 8.82 -11.49
CA ALA A 28 -0.38 9.34 -11.98
C ALA A 28 -0.35 9.61 -13.50
N ASP A 29 0.60 9.00 -14.21
CA ASP A 29 0.83 9.07 -15.65
C ASP A 29 -0.01 8.06 -16.46
N HIS A 30 -0.71 7.14 -15.81
CA HIS A 30 -1.49 6.07 -16.45
C HIS A 30 -2.44 6.56 -17.55
N GLY A 31 -3.08 7.72 -17.38
CA GLY A 31 -4.00 8.28 -18.38
C GLY A 31 -3.35 8.53 -19.74
N PHE A 32 -2.05 8.84 -19.74
CA PHE A 32 -1.24 9.02 -20.95
C PHE A 32 -1.10 7.72 -21.77
N MET A 33 -1.12 6.57 -21.10
CA MET A 33 -0.91 5.25 -21.70
C MET A 33 -2.22 4.48 -21.89
N LEU A 34 -3.13 4.52 -20.91
CA LEU A 34 -4.31 3.67 -20.83
C LEU A 34 -5.63 4.41 -21.14
N GLY A 35 -5.59 5.74 -21.23
CA GLY A 35 -6.79 6.57 -21.34
C GLY A 35 -7.48 6.78 -19.98
N VAL A 36 -8.76 7.12 -20.01
CA VAL A 36 -9.53 7.42 -18.80
C VAL A 36 -9.83 6.13 -18.04
N ILE A 37 -9.03 5.87 -17.00
CA ILE A 37 -9.23 4.77 -16.04
C ILE A 37 -9.87 5.29 -14.75
N PRO A 38 -10.41 4.42 -13.88
CA PRO A 38 -10.88 4.84 -12.57
C PRO A 38 -9.82 5.66 -11.83
N GLY A 39 -10.23 6.75 -11.20
CA GLY A 39 -9.39 7.64 -10.42
C GLY A 39 -8.66 8.73 -11.22
N VAL A 40 -8.63 8.67 -12.56
CA VAL A 40 -7.99 9.71 -13.41
C VAL A 40 -8.97 10.50 -14.26
N GLU A 41 -10.28 10.29 -14.10
CA GLU A 41 -11.33 11.04 -14.81
C GLU A 41 -11.20 12.54 -14.56
N ASN A 42 -10.90 12.91 -13.32
CA ASN A 42 -10.50 14.25 -12.91
C ASN A 42 -9.19 14.16 -12.13
N LEU A 43 -8.09 14.12 -12.88
CA LEU A 43 -6.77 13.93 -12.28
C LEU A 43 -6.40 15.02 -11.26
N GLU A 44 -6.77 16.28 -11.50
CA GLU A 44 -6.49 17.36 -10.54
C GLU A 44 -7.16 17.10 -9.19
N ALA A 45 -8.44 16.73 -9.17
CA ALA A 45 -9.16 16.42 -7.94
C ALA A 45 -8.52 15.24 -7.19
N THR A 46 -8.08 14.22 -7.92
CA THR A 46 -7.38 13.06 -7.35
C THR A 46 -6.00 13.44 -6.80
N LEU A 47 -5.20 14.22 -7.54
CA LEU A 47 -3.89 14.68 -7.10
C LEU A 47 -3.98 15.57 -5.86
N ARG A 48 -5.02 16.41 -5.71
CA ARG A 48 -5.25 17.18 -4.49
C ARG A 48 -5.42 16.29 -3.26
N LYS A 49 -6.18 15.19 -3.36
CA LYS A 49 -6.31 14.21 -2.28
C LYS A 49 -5.00 13.47 -2.00
N ILE A 50 -4.28 13.09 -3.06
CA ILE A 50 -2.96 12.47 -2.94
C ILE A 50 -2.00 13.40 -2.19
N ILE A 51 -1.91 14.67 -2.56
CA ILE A 51 -1.03 15.66 -1.92
C ILE A 51 -1.34 15.82 -0.43
N LEU A 52 -2.61 15.75 -0.02
CA LEU A 52 -2.98 15.77 1.41
C LEU A 52 -2.40 14.60 2.21
N GLY A 53 -2.15 13.45 1.56
CA GLY A 53 -1.46 12.31 2.19
C GLY A 53 0.08 12.46 2.22
N GLY A 54 0.60 13.52 1.60
CA GLY A 54 2.00 13.96 1.70
C GLY A 54 3.05 13.12 0.96
N PRO A 55 2.87 12.74 -0.33
CA PRO A 55 3.87 11.95 -1.05
C PRO A 55 5.19 12.72 -1.18
N ASP A 56 6.31 12.00 -1.29
CA ASP A 56 7.60 12.65 -1.56
C ASP A 56 7.69 13.12 -3.00
N ALA A 57 7.15 12.33 -3.94
CA ALA A 57 7.12 12.69 -5.35
C ALA A 57 5.86 12.19 -6.07
N ILE A 58 5.49 12.87 -7.16
CA ILE A 58 4.41 12.45 -8.06
C ILE A 58 4.94 12.39 -9.49
N LEU A 59 4.75 11.22 -10.13
CA LEU A 59 5.07 10.98 -11.53
C LEU A 59 3.87 11.27 -12.42
N VAL A 60 4.03 12.19 -13.36
CA VAL A 60 3.01 12.57 -14.35
C VAL A 60 3.60 12.59 -15.77
N SER A 61 2.73 12.66 -16.78
CA SER A 61 3.17 12.86 -18.17
C SER A 61 3.64 14.31 -18.41
N PRO A 62 4.39 14.60 -19.49
CA PRO A 62 4.82 15.97 -19.79
C PRO A 62 3.65 16.94 -19.98
N GLY A 63 2.55 16.46 -20.58
CA GLY A 63 1.32 17.25 -20.73
C GLY A 63 0.67 17.56 -19.38
N GLN A 64 0.57 16.58 -18.48
CA GLN A 64 0.02 16.80 -17.14
C GLN A 64 0.93 17.67 -16.27
N ALA A 65 2.26 17.54 -16.39
CA ALA A 65 3.21 18.43 -15.73
C ALA A 65 2.99 19.89 -16.16
N ARG A 66 2.70 20.14 -17.44
CA ARG A 66 2.39 21.47 -17.94
C ARG A 66 1.06 22.01 -17.40
N GLU A 67 -0.01 21.22 -17.48
CA GLU A 67 -1.36 21.69 -17.13
C GLU A 67 -1.59 21.78 -15.61
N LEU A 68 -0.97 20.89 -14.83
CA LEU A 68 -1.17 20.79 -13.37
C LEU A 68 0.04 21.29 -12.55
N ASN A 69 0.91 22.10 -13.16
CA ASN A 69 2.12 22.61 -12.52
C ASN A 69 1.84 23.33 -11.19
N HIS A 70 0.66 23.96 -11.05
CA HIS A 70 0.27 24.68 -9.84
C HIS A 70 0.17 23.81 -8.60
N LEU A 71 0.02 22.48 -8.76
CA LEU A 71 0.02 21.52 -7.66
C LEU A 71 1.43 21.25 -7.09
N PHE A 72 2.48 21.66 -7.81
CA PHE A 72 3.89 21.48 -7.45
C PHE A 72 4.54 22.78 -6.94
N HIS A 73 3.76 23.81 -6.69
CA HIS A 73 4.24 25.09 -6.17
C HIS A 73 4.35 25.05 -4.64
N GLY A 74 5.51 25.45 -4.11
CA GLY A 74 5.72 25.62 -2.66
C GLY A 74 6.91 24.83 -2.15
N ARG A 75 7.30 25.11 -0.90
CA ARG A 75 8.40 24.38 -0.23
C ARG A 75 7.98 22.98 0.19
N ASP A 76 6.71 22.83 0.56
CA ASP A 76 6.13 21.57 1.04
C ASP A 76 5.41 20.78 -0.07
N ALA A 77 5.56 21.22 -1.33
CA ALA A 77 5.01 20.51 -2.48
C ALA A 77 5.83 19.26 -2.79
N PRO A 78 5.20 18.17 -3.28
CA PRO A 78 5.93 16.97 -3.67
C PRO A 78 6.88 17.26 -4.84
N ALA A 79 7.94 16.47 -4.96
CA ALA A 79 8.80 16.52 -6.13
C ALA A 79 8.05 16.12 -7.41
N LEU A 80 8.25 16.89 -8.48
CA LEU A 80 7.71 16.59 -9.79
C LEU A 80 8.60 15.58 -10.52
N LEU A 81 8.06 14.40 -10.85
CA LEU A 81 8.68 13.45 -11.76
C LEU A 81 7.97 13.47 -13.11
N VAL A 82 8.74 13.42 -14.20
CA VAL A 82 8.19 13.41 -15.56
C VAL A 82 8.43 12.06 -16.23
N ARG A 83 7.34 11.45 -16.73
CA ARG A 83 7.39 10.28 -17.60
C ARG A 83 7.92 10.72 -18.97
N SER A 84 9.16 10.35 -19.29
CA SER A 84 9.85 10.81 -20.52
C SER A 84 9.61 9.92 -21.73
N ASP A 85 8.89 8.82 -21.56
CA ASP A 85 8.54 7.88 -22.62
C ASP A 85 7.05 7.53 -22.60
N TRP A 86 6.52 7.11 -23.74
CA TRP A 86 5.18 6.58 -23.86
C TRP A 86 5.25 5.10 -24.18
N SER A 87 4.35 4.32 -23.60
CA SER A 87 4.13 2.93 -23.98
C SER A 87 2.64 2.61 -24.07
N ASN A 88 2.31 1.66 -24.93
CA ASN A 88 0.99 1.01 -24.95
C ASN A 88 0.92 -0.21 -24.01
N TRP A 89 1.95 -0.45 -23.20
CA TRP A 89 1.98 -1.51 -22.17
C TRP A 89 0.81 -1.35 -21.18
N GLY A 90 0.24 -2.48 -20.74
CA GLY A 90 -0.90 -2.51 -19.83
C GLY A 90 -2.28 -2.47 -20.51
N ARG A 91 -2.37 -2.29 -21.84
CA ARG A 91 -3.61 -2.40 -22.61
C ARG A 91 -3.93 -3.86 -22.93
N ASP A 92 -4.43 -4.61 -21.96
CA ASP A 92 -4.85 -6.00 -22.16
C ASP A 92 -6.17 -6.11 -22.97
N LYS A 93 -6.65 -7.34 -23.17
CA LYS A 93 -7.85 -7.65 -23.98
C LYS A 93 -9.15 -6.98 -23.48
N THR A 94 -9.18 -6.45 -22.26
CA THR A 94 -10.34 -5.75 -21.69
C THR A 94 -10.42 -4.28 -22.10
N TYR A 95 -9.33 -3.69 -22.61
CA TYR A 95 -9.31 -2.31 -23.08
C TYR A 95 -9.90 -2.18 -24.48
N THR A 96 -10.47 -1.01 -24.80
CA THR A 96 -11.05 -0.70 -26.12
C THR A 96 -10.04 -0.81 -27.27
N LEU A 97 -8.76 -0.52 -26.98
CA LEU A 97 -7.65 -0.64 -27.93
C LEU A 97 -6.54 -1.53 -27.32
N PRO A 98 -6.72 -2.86 -27.32
CA PRO A 98 -5.74 -3.77 -26.72
C PRO A 98 -4.44 -3.76 -27.52
N ALA A 99 -3.30 -3.76 -26.83
CA ALA A 99 -1.99 -3.83 -27.47
C ALA A 99 -1.74 -5.24 -28.02
N ARG A 100 -1.38 -5.33 -29.31
CA ARG A 100 -0.96 -6.60 -29.95
C ARG A 100 0.54 -6.83 -29.86
N SER A 101 1.29 -5.74 -29.93
CA SER A 101 2.72 -5.69 -29.65
C SER A 101 2.96 -4.48 -28.77
N VAL A 102 3.75 -4.67 -27.72
CA VAL A 102 4.08 -3.57 -26.82
C VAL A 102 5.20 -2.76 -27.44
N GLU A 103 4.94 -1.46 -27.56
CA GLU A 103 5.86 -0.47 -28.10
C GLU A 103 6.16 0.56 -27.02
N ARG A 104 7.36 1.12 -27.08
CA ARG A 104 7.79 2.21 -26.21
C ARG A 104 8.65 3.19 -26.99
N ILE A 105 8.33 4.48 -26.86
CA ILE A 105 9.03 5.56 -27.55
C ILE A 105 9.33 6.71 -26.59
N GLY A 106 10.46 7.39 -26.77
CA GLY A 106 10.72 8.64 -26.05
C GLY A 106 9.75 9.73 -26.51
N VAL A 107 9.25 10.53 -25.56
CA VAL A 107 8.32 11.64 -25.84
C VAL A 107 8.77 12.98 -25.28
N ALA A 108 9.75 12.98 -24.36
CA ALA A 108 10.36 14.18 -23.81
C ALA A 108 11.82 13.88 -23.44
N GLU A 109 12.74 14.78 -23.79
CA GLU A 109 14.15 14.67 -23.41
C GLU A 109 14.40 15.19 -21.98
N ALA A 110 15.60 14.94 -21.45
CA ALA A 110 16.01 15.47 -20.15
C ALA A 110 15.89 17.00 -20.06
N ARG A 111 16.14 17.71 -21.18
CA ARG A 111 16.00 19.17 -21.25
C ARG A 111 14.55 19.62 -21.12
N ASP A 112 13.59 18.88 -21.68
CA ASP A 112 12.16 19.23 -21.58
C ASP A 112 11.69 19.07 -20.14
N ALA A 113 12.10 18.00 -19.47
CA ALA A 113 11.82 17.79 -18.05
C ALA A 113 12.43 18.90 -17.17
N LEU A 114 13.64 19.36 -17.49
CA LEU A 114 14.25 20.50 -16.80
C LEU A 114 13.42 21.77 -16.95
N LEU A 115 12.91 22.06 -18.16
CA LEU A 115 12.06 23.23 -18.42
C LEU A 115 10.71 23.15 -17.69
N LEU A 116 10.19 21.94 -17.46
CA LEU A 116 9.00 21.70 -16.64
C LEU A 116 9.25 21.83 -15.13
N GLY A 117 10.50 22.03 -14.70
CA GLY A 117 10.85 22.10 -13.28
C GLY A 117 10.93 20.73 -12.59
N ALA A 118 11.07 19.65 -13.36
CA ALA A 118 11.14 18.30 -12.81
C ALA A 118 12.35 18.10 -11.90
N SER A 119 12.16 17.29 -10.87
CA SER A 119 13.24 16.78 -10.00
C SER A 119 13.81 15.46 -10.51
N GLY A 120 13.18 14.81 -11.48
CA GLY A 120 13.69 13.59 -12.10
C GLY A 120 12.84 13.17 -13.31
N VAL A 121 13.41 12.31 -14.13
CA VAL A 121 12.70 11.67 -15.24
C VAL A 121 12.55 10.18 -14.98
N VAL A 122 11.43 9.60 -15.43
CA VAL A 122 11.15 8.17 -15.35
C VAL A 122 10.97 7.61 -16.75
N VAL A 123 11.65 6.50 -17.04
CA VAL A 123 11.72 5.90 -18.37
C VAL A 123 11.59 4.38 -18.26
N TYR A 124 10.71 3.75 -19.05
CA TYR A 124 10.61 2.28 -19.06
C TYR A 124 11.87 1.63 -19.67
N TYR A 125 12.18 0.42 -19.22
CA TYR A 125 13.09 -0.48 -19.92
C TYR A 125 12.47 -1.88 -19.97
N PHE A 126 12.00 -2.26 -21.16
CA PHE A 126 11.36 -3.56 -21.38
C PHE A 126 12.32 -4.55 -22.05
N ILE A 127 12.31 -5.79 -21.56
CA ILE A 127 12.98 -6.96 -22.13
C ILE A 127 11.98 -8.11 -22.27
N GLY A 128 12.33 -9.15 -23.02
CA GLY A 128 11.50 -10.38 -23.13
C GLY A 128 10.58 -10.45 -24.35
N TYR A 129 10.74 -9.51 -25.29
CA TYR A 129 10.15 -9.57 -26.63
C TYR A 129 10.67 -10.78 -27.41
N GLY A 130 9.86 -11.27 -28.35
CA GLY A 130 10.33 -12.21 -29.38
C GLY A 130 11.36 -11.60 -30.32
N GLU A 131 11.31 -10.28 -30.51
CA GLU A 131 12.18 -9.52 -31.41
C GLU A 131 13.31 -8.83 -30.63
N GLU A 132 14.52 -9.38 -30.68
CA GLU A 132 15.71 -8.85 -29.98
C GLU A 132 16.07 -7.41 -30.39
N VAL A 133 15.74 -7.01 -31.64
CA VAL A 133 15.96 -5.65 -32.13
C VAL A 133 15.21 -4.60 -31.30
N LYS A 134 14.03 -4.94 -30.74
CA LYS A 134 13.28 -4.02 -29.88
C LYS A 134 14.02 -3.76 -28.57
N GLU A 135 14.59 -4.80 -27.99
CA GLU A 135 15.40 -4.71 -26.77
C GLU A 135 16.65 -3.84 -27.00
N ALA A 136 17.35 -4.04 -28.11
CA ALA A 136 18.50 -3.21 -28.48
C ALA A 136 18.13 -1.72 -28.63
N ARG A 137 16.98 -1.41 -29.26
CA ARG A 137 16.47 -0.03 -29.39
C ARG A 137 16.11 0.58 -28.03
N HIS A 138 15.58 -0.21 -27.11
CA HIS A 138 15.30 0.27 -25.75
C HIS A 138 16.60 0.62 -25.02
N MET A 139 17.63 -0.22 -25.12
CA MET A 139 18.94 0.06 -24.53
C MET A 139 19.59 1.30 -25.14
N GLU A 140 19.53 1.47 -26.47
CA GLU A 140 20.02 2.68 -27.15
C GLU A 140 19.31 3.94 -26.62
N SER A 141 17.99 3.88 -26.49
CA SER A 141 17.19 4.97 -25.94
C SER A 141 17.56 5.26 -24.48
N LEU A 142 17.73 4.22 -23.66
CA LEU A 142 18.12 4.34 -22.25
C LEU A 142 19.48 5.03 -22.09
N ALA A 143 20.47 4.60 -22.87
CA ALA A 143 21.80 5.20 -22.88
C ALA A 143 21.76 6.67 -23.37
N ALA A 144 20.88 7.00 -24.32
CA ALA A 144 20.68 8.39 -24.75
C ALA A 144 20.08 9.26 -23.63
N PHE A 145 19.10 8.73 -22.89
CA PHE A 145 18.52 9.40 -21.72
C PHE A 145 19.54 9.61 -20.61
N ALA A 146 20.34 8.60 -20.27
CA ALA A 146 21.39 8.72 -19.26
C ALA A 146 22.38 9.85 -19.60
N ARG A 147 22.91 9.85 -20.84
CA ARG A 147 23.79 10.94 -21.32
C ARG A 147 23.12 12.30 -21.27
N GLY A 148 21.83 12.37 -21.61
CA GLY A 148 21.04 13.60 -21.53
C GLY A 148 20.92 14.14 -20.11
N CYS A 149 20.61 13.24 -19.18
CA CYS A 149 20.46 13.52 -17.76
C CYS A 149 21.78 13.95 -17.11
N ASP A 150 22.88 13.25 -17.42
CA ASP A 150 24.22 13.59 -16.94
C ASP A 150 24.68 14.98 -17.38
N ARG A 151 24.35 15.42 -18.60
CA ARG A 151 24.74 16.75 -19.08
C ARG A 151 24.14 17.90 -18.27
N ILE A 152 23.01 17.68 -17.60
CA ILE A 152 22.25 18.73 -16.91
C ILE A 152 22.02 18.45 -15.41
N GLY A 153 22.56 17.35 -14.90
CA GLY A 153 22.38 16.93 -13.51
C GLY A 153 20.94 16.56 -13.16
N MET A 154 20.19 15.97 -14.10
CA MET A 154 18.82 15.48 -13.87
C MET A 154 18.87 14.04 -13.36
N PRO A 155 18.21 13.68 -12.25
CA PRO A 155 18.05 12.29 -11.84
C PRO A 155 17.33 11.46 -12.90
N PHE A 156 17.93 10.33 -13.25
CA PHE A 156 17.42 9.36 -14.21
C PHE A 156 16.89 8.12 -13.50
N ILE A 157 15.58 8.00 -13.40
CA ILE A 157 14.92 6.84 -12.81
C ILE A 157 14.51 5.89 -13.93
N VAL A 158 14.93 4.63 -13.84
CA VAL A 158 14.58 3.60 -14.83
C VAL A 158 13.52 2.69 -14.24
N GLU A 159 12.49 2.36 -15.03
CA GLU A 159 11.47 1.37 -14.70
C GLU A 159 11.72 0.10 -15.51
N PRO A 160 12.63 -0.78 -15.06
CA PRO A 160 12.94 -2.02 -15.75
C PRO A 160 11.85 -3.06 -15.49
N VAL A 161 11.25 -3.58 -16.56
CA VAL A 161 10.13 -4.52 -16.48
C VAL A 161 10.32 -5.65 -17.49
N PRO A 162 10.56 -6.89 -17.03
CA PRO A 162 10.46 -8.06 -17.88
C PRO A 162 9.02 -8.26 -18.35
N PHE A 163 8.79 -8.21 -19.66
CA PHE A 163 7.48 -8.41 -20.25
C PHE A 163 7.57 -9.02 -21.66
N GLY A 164 6.70 -9.97 -21.98
CA GLY A 164 6.59 -10.54 -23.33
C GLY A 164 6.50 -12.06 -23.33
N GLU A 165 6.55 -12.64 -24.53
CA GLU A 165 6.37 -14.08 -24.75
C GLU A 165 7.48 -14.95 -24.15
N ARG A 166 8.66 -14.36 -23.87
CA ARG A 166 9.79 -15.06 -23.24
C ARG A 166 9.72 -15.05 -21.71
N ILE A 167 8.75 -14.35 -21.13
CA ILE A 167 8.59 -14.20 -19.69
C ILE A 167 7.61 -15.23 -19.16
N THR A 168 8.02 -15.96 -18.14
CA THR A 168 7.24 -16.97 -17.43
C THR A 168 7.33 -16.70 -15.93
N GLY A 169 6.46 -17.31 -15.12
CA GLY A 169 6.61 -17.23 -13.67
C GLY A 169 7.96 -17.77 -13.16
N ALA A 170 8.51 -18.79 -13.83
CA ALA A 170 9.74 -19.47 -13.39
C ALA A 170 11.01 -18.65 -13.61
N ASN A 171 11.05 -17.78 -14.63
CA ASN A 171 12.21 -16.95 -14.93
C ASN A 171 12.03 -15.48 -14.56
N PHE A 172 10.87 -15.10 -13.99
CA PHE A 172 10.55 -13.70 -13.74
C PHE A 172 11.57 -13.03 -12.81
N ALA A 173 11.83 -13.60 -11.63
CA ALA A 173 12.76 -13.02 -10.66
C ALA A 173 14.19 -12.87 -11.22
N GLU A 174 14.70 -13.91 -11.89
CA GLU A 174 16.00 -13.86 -12.58
C GLU A 174 16.07 -12.72 -13.61
N LEU A 175 15.01 -12.56 -14.40
CA LEU A 175 14.97 -11.53 -15.42
C LEU A 175 14.86 -10.13 -14.82
N VAL A 176 14.17 -9.96 -13.67
CA VAL A 176 14.16 -8.69 -12.92
C VAL A 176 15.59 -8.31 -12.52
N LYS A 177 16.38 -9.25 -11.99
CA LYS A 177 17.79 -8.99 -11.63
C LYS A 177 18.62 -8.53 -12.83
N VAL A 178 18.52 -9.25 -13.95
CA VAL A 178 19.25 -8.92 -15.18
C VAL A 178 18.91 -7.52 -15.67
N VAL A 179 17.62 -7.18 -15.73
CA VAL A 179 17.18 -5.89 -16.26
C VAL A 179 17.50 -4.72 -15.33
N VAL A 180 17.48 -4.94 -14.01
CA VAL A 180 17.90 -3.95 -13.01
C VAL A 180 19.40 -3.67 -13.14
N ARG A 181 20.23 -4.72 -13.21
CA ARG A 181 21.67 -4.56 -13.40
C ARG A 181 22.00 -3.79 -14.67
N ALA A 182 21.35 -4.16 -15.79
CA ALA A 182 21.54 -3.47 -17.06
C ALA A 182 21.10 -1.98 -17.00
N ALA A 183 20.03 -1.67 -16.27
CA ALA A 183 19.59 -0.29 -16.05
C ALA A 183 20.60 0.54 -15.23
N VAL A 184 21.19 -0.05 -14.19
CA VAL A 184 22.25 0.58 -13.38
C VAL A 184 23.47 0.86 -14.24
N GLU A 185 23.97 -0.12 -15.00
CA GLU A 185 25.12 0.08 -15.89
C GLU A 185 24.84 1.08 -17.03
N ALA A 186 23.58 1.22 -17.44
CA ALA A 186 23.18 2.25 -18.40
C ALA A 186 23.16 3.66 -17.80
N GLY A 187 23.27 3.82 -16.47
CA GLY A 187 23.38 5.11 -15.79
C GLY A 187 22.15 5.53 -14.97
N ALA A 188 21.32 4.57 -14.53
CA ALA A 188 20.19 4.87 -13.64
C ALA A 188 20.68 5.40 -12.28
N ASP A 189 20.04 6.47 -11.79
CA ASP A 189 20.27 7.03 -10.46
C ASP A 189 19.29 6.46 -9.41
N ALA A 190 18.18 5.88 -9.87
CA ALA A 190 17.24 5.09 -9.07
C ALA A 190 16.49 4.09 -9.95
N ILE A 191 15.97 3.03 -9.34
CA ILE A 191 15.28 1.94 -10.00
C ILE A 191 13.83 1.86 -9.51
N LYS A 192 12.91 1.65 -10.45
CA LYS A 192 11.51 1.33 -10.20
C LYS A 192 11.23 -0.08 -10.73
N ALA A 193 11.34 -1.11 -9.88
CA ALA A 193 11.29 -2.51 -10.29
C ALA A 193 10.01 -3.22 -9.79
N PRO A 194 9.53 -4.27 -10.48
CA PRO A 194 8.47 -5.12 -9.96
C PRO A 194 8.96 -5.92 -8.75
N TYR A 195 8.08 -6.09 -7.76
CA TYR A 195 8.31 -7.05 -6.67
C TYR A 195 8.30 -8.48 -7.23
N THR A 196 9.25 -9.31 -6.81
CA THR A 196 9.46 -10.66 -7.35
C THR A 196 8.51 -11.69 -6.75
N GLY A 197 7.80 -11.35 -5.66
CA GLY A 197 6.78 -12.18 -5.03
C GLY A 197 7.16 -12.69 -3.64
N ASP A 198 8.44 -12.59 -3.27
CA ASP A 198 8.94 -12.92 -1.93
C ASP A 198 10.19 -12.08 -1.58
N PRO A 199 10.50 -11.89 -0.27
CA PRO A 199 11.57 -11.01 0.17
C PRO A 199 12.99 -11.51 -0.19
N GLU A 200 13.18 -12.83 -0.33
CA GLU A 200 14.51 -13.41 -0.58
C GLU A 200 14.93 -13.13 -2.03
N THR A 201 14.05 -13.45 -2.99
CA THR A 201 14.32 -13.16 -4.40
C THR A 201 14.37 -11.66 -4.68
N PHE A 202 13.62 -10.84 -3.93
CA PHE A 202 13.68 -9.39 -4.11
C PHE A 202 14.97 -8.79 -3.53
N ARG A 203 15.55 -9.38 -2.48
CA ARG A 203 16.86 -8.97 -1.96
C ARG A 203 17.95 -9.13 -3.00
N GLU A 204 17.93 -10.21 -3.77
CA GLU A 204 18.87 -10.40 -4.88
C GLU A 204 18.71 -9.34 -5.99
N VAL A 205 17.50 -8.80 -6.19
CA VAL A 205 17.26 -7.66 -7.09
C VAL A 205 17.89 -6.38 -6.53
N VAL A 206 17.75 -6.13 -5.22
CA VAL A 206 18.38 -5.00 -4.54
C VAL A 206 19.91 -5.10 -4.62
N ASP A 207 20.48 -6.28 -4.39
CA ASP A 207 21.92 -6.53 -4.50
C ASP A 207 22.42 -6.28 -5.93
N ALA A 208 21.65 -6.69 -6.94
CA ALA A 208 21.97 -6.44 -8.35
C ALA A 208 22.00 -4.95 -8.73
N ALA A 209 21.42 -4.08 -7.90
CA ALA A 209 21.40 -2.64 -8.12
C ALA A 209 22.66 -1.90 -7.61
N GLU A 210 23.61 -2.59 -6.96
CA GLU A 210 24.91 -2.05 -6.51
C GLU A 210 24.83 -0.70 -5.77
N GLY A 211 23.86 -0.56 -4.87
CA GLY A 211 23.68 0.65 -4.05
C GLY A 211 22.83 1.75 -4.72
N VAL A 212 22.38 1.55 -5.97
CA VAL A 212 21.34 2.40 -6.56
C VAL A 212 20.00 2.12 -5.88
N PRO A 213 19.27 3.15 -5.38
CA PRO A 213 18.01 2.95 -4.67
C PRO A 213 16.95 2.23 -5.52
N VAL A 214 16.38 1.13 -4.99
CA VAL A 214 15.34 0.35 -5.65
C VAL A 214 13.99 0.57 -4.97
N MET A 215 13.03 1.13 -5.69
CA MET A 215 11.64 1.27 -5.24
C MET A 215 10.74 0.28 -5.98
N ILE A 216 9.81 -0.35 -5.26
CA ILE A 216 8.87 -1.29 -5.90
C ILE A 216 7.76 -0.56 -6.66
N LEU A 217 7.45 -1.04 -7.87
CA LEU A 217 6.29 -0.58 -8.62
C LEU A 217 5.01 -1.35 -8.23
N GLY A 218 3.87 -0.66 -8.30
CA GLY A 218 2.57 -1.30 -8.16
C GLY A 218 2.19 -2.09 -9.42
N GLY A 219 2.22 -3.42 -9.36
CA GLY A 219 1.99 -4.29 -10.53
C GLY A 219 0.78 -5.23 -10.40
N ALA A 220 0.74 -6.03 -9.33
CA ALA A 220 -0.45 -6.79 -8.97
C ALA A 220 -1.37 -5.89 -8.13
N LYS A 221 -2.65 -5.78 -8.50
CA LYS A 221 -3.63 -5.12 -7.64
C LYS A 221 -3.71 -5.93 -6.35
N ALA A 222 -3.17 -5.40 -5.25
CA ALA A 222 -3.45 -5.93 -3.93
C ALA A 222 -4.97 -5.99 -3.79
N LYS A 223 -5.50 -7.11 -3.28
CA LYS A 223 -6.96 -7.25 -3.13
C LYS A 223 -7.44 -6.35 -2.01
N THR A 224 -6.58 -6.18 -1.00
CA THR A 224 -6.83 -5.31 0.14
C THR A 224 -5.69 -4.31 0.32
N MET A 225 -5.98 -3.23 1.03
CA MET A 225 -4.95 -2.29 1.48
C MET A 225 -3.89 -2.96 2.34
N ARG A 226 -4.26 -3.99 3.11
CA ARG A 226 -3.31 -4.76 3.92
C ARG A 226 -2.27 -5.47 3.04
N ASP A 227 -2.70 -6.18 1.99
CA ASP A 227 -1.76 -6.88 1.11
C ASP A 227 -0.81 -5.88 0.43
N ALA A 228 -1.29 -4.67 0.11
CA ALA A 228 -0.43 -3.62 -0.44
C ALA A 228 0.66 -3.22 0.56
N MET A 229 0.31 -3.04 1.84
CA MET A 229 1.26 -2.70 2.90
C MET A 229 2.23 -3.85 3.23
N GLU A 230 1.78 -5.10 3.14
CA GLU A 230 2.65 -6.28 3.34
C GLU A 230 3.79 -6.31 2.31
N VAL A 231 3.47 -6.11 1.03
CA VAL A 231 4.49 -6.02 -0.03
C VAL A 231 5.46 -4.85 0.19
N VAL A 232 4.98 -3.72 0.73
CA VAL A 232 5.86 -2.59 1.11
C VAL A 232 6.83 -3.00 2.21
N VAL A 233 6.34 -3.63 3.28
CA VAL A 233 7.18 -4.07 4.41
C VAL A 233 8.23 -5.07 3.92
N GLU A 234 7.80 -6.09 3.19
CA GLU A 234 8.70 -7.11 2.63
C GLU A 234 9.78 -6.50 1.74
N SER A 235 9.42 -5.53 0.89
CA SER A 235 10.38 -4.81 0.05
C SER A 235 11.38 -4.01 0.87
N LEU A 236 10.96 -3.35 1.96
CA LEU A 236 11.87 -2.59 2.82
C LEU A 236 12.81 -3.52 3.60
N GLU A 237 12.31 -4.66 4.09
CA GLU A 237 13.11 -5.71 4.76
C GLU A 237 14.12 -6.37 3.81
N ALA A 238 13.84 -6.38 2.51
CA ALA A 238 14.77 -6.82 1.47
C ALA A 238 15.82 -5.76 1.09
N GLY A 239 15.75 -4.54 1.64
CA GLY A 239 16.69 -3.44 1.36
C GLY A 239 16.19 -2.43 0.32
N GLY A 240 14.93 -2.51 -0.10
CA GLY A 240 14.32 -1.53 -0.98
C GLY A 240 14.24 -0.13 -0.36
N ALA A 241 14.30 0.88 -1.21
CA ALA A 241 14.25 2.30 -0.85
C ALA A 241 12.82 2.88 -0.85
N GLY A 242 11.79 2.03 -0.87
CA GLY A 242 10.40 2.45 -0.81
C GLY A 242 9.60 2.08 -2.05
N VAL A 243 8.67 2.94 -2.47
CA VAL A 243 7.59 2.54 -3.39
C VAL A 243 7.28 3.58 -4.45
N VAL A 244 6.89 3.10 -5.64
CA VAL A 244 6.27 3.91 -6.70
C VAL A 244 4.93 3.27 -7.08
N PHE A 245 3.86 3.66 -6.38
CA PHE A 245 2.54 3.07 -6.56
C PHE A 245 1.65 3.93 -7.44
N GLY A 246 0.96 3.26 -8.37
CA GLY A 246 0.08 3.91 -9.34
C GLY A 246 -1.39 3.71 -9.04
N ARG A 247 -1.99 2.81 -9.83
CA ARG A 247 -3.40 2.41 -9.73
C ARG A 247 -3.85 2.08 -8.30
N GLN A 248 -2.99 1.51 -7.44
CA GLN A 248 -3.34 1.20 -6.06
C GLN A 248 -3.77 2.43 -5.25
N ILE A 249 -3.15 3.59 -5.49
CA ILE A 249 -3.41 4.84 -4.78
C ILE A 249 -4.46 5.66 -5.53
N VAL A 250 -4.27 5.81 -6.84
CA VAL A 250 -5.16 6.61 -7.69
C VAL A 250 -6.61 6.06 -7.69
N GLN A 251 -6.78 4.74 -7.53
CA GLN A 251 -8.08 4.07 -7.48
C GLN A 251 -8.55 3.72 -6.06
N ALA A 252 -7.83 4.17 -5.03
CA ALA A 252 -8.26 3.96 -3.65
C ALA A 252 -9.56 4.73 -3.37
N GLU A 253 -10.40 4.19 -2.48
CA GLU A 253 -11.61 4.88 -2.01
C GLU A 253 -11.26 6.23 -1.37
N ASP A 254 -10.19 6.25 -0.56
CA ASP A 254 -9.58 7.47 -0.04
C ASP A 254 -8.05 7.43 -0.23
N PRO A 255 -7.52 8.11 -1.27
CA PRO A 255 -6.08 8.20 -1.53
C PRO A 255 -5.30 8.88 -0.40
N THR A 256 -5.91 9.84 0.30
CA THR A 256 -5.27 10.57 1.42
C THR A 256 -4.95 9.61 2.55
N VAL A 257 -5.96 8.82 2.93
CA VAL A 257 -5.86 7.85 4.01
C VAL A 257 -4.84 6.78 3.62
N PHE A 258 -4.98 6.18 2.43
CA PHE A 258 -4.07 5.15 1.92
C PHE A 258 -2.60 5.59 2.00
N LEU A 259 -2.32 6.79 1.50
CA LEU A 259 -0.96 7.32 1.46
C LEU A 259 -0.42 7.67 2.86
N THR A 260 -1.27 8.17 3.75
CA THR A 260 -0.87 8.49 5.13
C THR A 260 -0.37 7.26 5.88
N ALA A 261 -1.03 6.11 5.76
CA ALA A 261 -0.52 4.89 6.38
C ALA A 261 0.73 4.34 5.70
N MET A 262 0.79 4.44 4.37
CA MET A 262 1.97 4.04 3.61
C MET A 262 3.20 4.81 4.07
N ARG A 263 3.09 6.14 4.24
CA ARG A 263 4.16 6.96 4.83
C ARG A 263 4.49 6.57 6.25
N GLY A 264 3.47 6.27 7.06
CA GLY A 264 3.68 5.77 8.41
C GLY A 264 4.55 4.51 8.46
N ILE A 265 4.37 3.59 7.51
CA ILE A 265 5.21 2.39 7.40
C ILE A 265 6.59 2.74 6.86
N VAL A 266 6.65 3.48 5.75
CA VAL A 266 7.89 3.76 5.02
C VAL A 266 8.83 4.67 5.81
N HIS A 267 8.36 5.79 6.34
CA HIS A 267 9.22 6.79 7.01
C HIS A 267 9.22 6.67 8.53
N GLU A 268 8.09 6.29 9.15
CA GLU A 268 7.96 6.31 10.61
C GLU A 268 8.16 4.92 11.26
N GLY A 269 8.34 3.87 10.46
CA GLY A 269 8.53 2.51 10.96
C GLY A 269 7.31 1.92 11.67
N LYS A 270 6.10 2.46 11.43
CA LYS A 270 4.86 1.91 11.99
C LYS A 270 4.65 0.49 11.47
N SER A 271 4.19 -0.39 12.36
CA SER A 271 3.66 -1.67 11.94
C SER A 271 2.42 -1.49 11.07
N ILE A 272 2.12 -2.46 10.21
CA ILE A 272 0.87 -2.49 9.42
C ILE A 272 -0.34 -2.28 10.33
N ARG A 273 -0.32 -2.88 11.53
CA ARG A 273 -1.41 -2.74 12.51
C ARG A 273 -1.59 -1.30 13.00
N GLU A 274 -0.52 -0.56 13.22
CA GLU A 274 -0.58 0.84 13.66
C GLU A 274 -1.00 1.76 12.50
N ALA A 275 -0.42 1.51 11.32
CA ALA A 275 -0.71 2.26 10.11
C ALA A 275 -2.20 2.13 9.72
N LEU A 276 -2.74 0.91 9.76
CA LEU A 276 -4.17 0.64 9.52
C LEU A 276 -5.08 1.18 10.63
N ARG A 277 -4.64 1.16 11.90
CA ARG A 277 -5.43 1.74 13.01
C ARG A 277 -5.65 3.23 12.87
N ALA A 278 -4.65 3.97 12.38
CA ALA A 278 -4.76 5.40 12.14
C ALA A 278 -5.78 5.77 11.03
N MET A 279 -6.18 4.79 10.21
CA MET A 279 -7.08 4.97 9.05
C MET A 279 -8.55 4.76 9.36
N ILE A 280 -8.89 4.16 10.51
CA ILE A 280 -10.28 4.05 10.93
C ILE A 280 -10.72 5.44 11.38
N SER A 281 -11.28 6.19 10.42
CA SER A 281 -11.76 7.55 10.57
C SER A 281 -13.14 7.64 11.24
N GLY A 282 -13.68 6.51 11.71
CA GLY A 282 -14.93 6.50 12.45
C GLY A 282 -15.30 5.13 13.01
N PRO A 283 -16.43 5.04 13.71
CA PRO A 283 -16.88 3.79 14.32
C PRO A 283 -17.04 2.65 13.31
N VAL A 284 -16.72 1.44 13.74
CA VAL A 284 -16.92 0.22 12.93
C VAL A 284 -17.69 -0.83 13.71
N ARG A 285 -18.36 -1.71 12.98
CA ARG A 285 -18.97 -2.93 13.53
C ARG A 285 -18.58 -4.15 12.71
N ILE A 286 -18.70 -5.32 13.34
CA ILE A 286 -18.53 -6.60 12.67
C ILE A 286 -19.88 -7.03 12.11
N GLN A 287 -20.00 -7.10 10.79
CA GLN A 287 -21.12 -7.73 10.10
C GLN A 287 -20.91 -9.23 10.05
N VAL A 288 -21.95 -10.00 10.39
CA VAL A 288 -21.93 -11.46 10.37
C VAL A 288 -22.71 -12.00 9.17
N ASN A 289 -22.05 -12.78 8.32
CA ASN A 289 -22.68 -13.63 7.32
C ASN A 289 -22.56 -15.10 7.75
N ARG A 290 -23.65 -15.64 8.31
CA ARG A 290 -23.69 -16.99 8.90
C ARG A 290 -23.45 -18.08 7.86
N ASN A 291 -23.90 -17.88 6.62
CA ASN A 291 -23.82 -18.87 5.55
C ASN A 291 -22.38 -19.16 5.13
N ASN A 292 -21.46 -18.22 5.40
CA ASN A 292 -20.05 -18.36 5.06
C ASN A 292 -19.25 -19.01 6.19
N CYS A 293 -19.80 -19.20 7.39
CA CYS A 293 -19.04 -19.70 8.52
C CYS A 293 -18.83 -21.23 8.41
N ILE A 294 -17.57 -21.64 8.31
CA ILE A 294 -17.18 -23.06 8.23
C ILE A 294 -16.76 -23.64 9.59
N GLY A 295 -16.91 -22.89 10.68
CA GLY A 295 -16.55 -23.38 12.02
C GLY A 295 -15.05 -23.50 12.30
N CYS A 296 -14.18 -22.82 11.53
CA CYS A 296 -12.72 -22.94 11.68
C CYS A 296 -12.16 -22.33 12.98
N ARG A 297 -12.95 -21.51 13.70
CA ARG A 297 -12.60 -20.86 14.98
C ARG A 297 -11.34 -19.97 14.98
N ILE A 298 -10.77 -19.66 13.81
CA ILE A 298 -9.65 -18.72 13.65
C ILE A 298 -9.96 -17.38 14.32
N CYS A 299 -11.21 -16.92 14.25
CA CYS A 299 -11.67 -15.69 14.87
C CYS A 299 -11.59 -15.71 16.42
N GLU A 300 -11.80 -16.85 17.08
CA GLU A 300 -11.64 -17.00 18.54
C GLU A 300 -10.15 -16.94 18.91
N THR A 301 -9.34 -17.69 18.17
CA THR A 301 -7.89 -17.79 18.34
C THR A 301 -7.21 -16.43 18.18
N ILE A 302 -7.44 -15.74 17.06
CA ILE A 302 -6.82 -14.43 16.79
C ILE A 302 -7.32 -13.35 17.76
N CYS A 303 -8.56 -13.44 18.22
CA CYS A 303 -9.07 -12.52 19.22
C CYS A 303 -8.22 -12.58 20.49
N THR A 304 -7.80 -13.76 20.91
CA THR A 304 -7.01 -13.91 22.15
C THR A 304 -5.55 -13.51 21.96
N GLU A 305 -4.94 -13.91 20.83
CA GLU A 305 -3.58 -13.49 20.45
C GLU A 305 -3.46 -11.97 20.42
N SER A 306 -4.39 -11.28 19.79
CA SER A 306 -4.28 -9.84 19.55
C SER A 306 -4.44 -8.99 20.82
N HIS A 307 -4.77 -9.64 21.93
CA HIS A 307 -4.85 -9.10 23.29
C HIS A 307 -3.87 -9.79 24.26
N GLY A 308 -2.83 -10.47 23.77
CA GLY A 308 -1.74 -11.01 24.58
C GLY A 308 -2.07 -12.31 25.35
N LEU A 309 -3.16 -13.00 25.00
CA LEU A 309 -3.68 -14.16 25.74
C LEU A 309 -3.27 -15.52 25.13
N SER A 310 -2.16 -15.57 24.37
CA SER A 310 -1.51 -16.81 23.92
C SER A 310 -2.47 -17.88 23.35
N PHE A 311 -3.37 -17.49 22.44
CA PHE A 311 -4.26 -18.40 21.72
C PHE A 311 -5.24 -19.23 22.59
N ILE A 312 -5.78 -18.68 23.68
CA ILE A 312 -6.72 -19.38 24.58
C ILE A 312 -8.19 -19.08 24.18
N PRO A 313 -8.88 -19.93 23.38
CA PRO A 313 -10.17 -19.57 22.76
C PRO A 313 -11.30 -19.31 23.78
N SER A 314 -11.23 -19.91 24.97
CA SER A 314 -12.21 -19.68 26.05
C SER A 314 -12.20 -18.24 26.59
N LYS A 315 -11.11 -17.49 26.34
CA LYS A 315 -10.97 -16.07 26.67
C LYS A 315 -11.30 -15.14 25.49
N ALA A 316 -11.76 -15.68 24.36
CA ALA A 316 -12.15 -14.86 23.21
C ALA A 316 -13.36 -13.99 23.54
N ARG A 317 -13.34 -12.76 23.00
CA ARG A 317 -14.41 -11.75 23.14
C ARG A 317 -15.50 -11.92 22.06
N LEU A 318 -15.64 -13.14 21.56
CA LEU A 318 -16.62 -13.67 20.61
C LEU A 318 -16.63 -15.20 20.72
N HIS A 319 -17.61 -15.87 20.14
CA HIS A 319 -17.60 -17.33 20.07
C HIS A 319 -18.27 -17.86 18.79
N VAL A 320 -17.95 -19.10 18.41
CA VAL A 320 -18.59 -19.82 17.31
C VAL A 320 -19.30 -21.05 17.85
N ASP A 321 -20.61 -21.09 17.66
CA ASP A 321 -21.43 -22.21 18.07
C ASP A 321 -21.86 -23.03 16.87
N TYR A 322 -22.00 -24.34 17.09
CA TYR A 322 -22.66 -25.23 16.15
C TYR A 322 -24.16 -25.20 16.42
N ILE A 323 -24.95 -24.82 15.41
CA ILE A 323 -26.41 -24.82 15.44
C ILE A 323 -26.90 -25.95 14.52
N PRO A 324 -27.52 -27.01 15.08
CA PRO A 324 -28.14 -28.06 14.28
C PRO A 324 -29.16 -27.51 13.28
N PRO A 325 -29.27 -28.07 12.06
CA PRO A 325 -28.76 -29.37 11.66
C PRO A 325 -27.34 -29.42 11.07
N SER A 326 -26.69 -28.31 10.70
CA SER A 326 -25.31 -28.31 10.14
C SER A 326 -24.66 -26.92 10.01
N THR A 327 -25.08 -25.90 10.77
CA THR A 327 -24.59 -24.52 10.55
C THR A 327 -23.76 -24.01 11.71
N TYR A 328 -22.53 -23.57 11.44
CA TYR A 328 -21.75 -22.82 12.42
C TYR A 328 -22.20 -21.36 12.41
N THR A 329 -22.35 -20.75 13.58
CA THR A 329 -22.74 -19.34 13.72
C THR A 329 -21.77 -18.61 14.64
N PRO A 330 -21.09 -17.57 14.14
CA PRO A 330 -20.29 -16.72 14.99
C PRO A 330 -21.17 -15.66 15.69
N PHE A 331 -20.95 -15.51 16.99
CA PHE A 331 -21.57 -14.50 17.84
C PHE A 331 -20.50 -13.47 18.21
N VAL A 332 -20.76 -12.21 17.85
CA VAL A 332 -19.84 -11.08 18.05
C VAL A 332 -20.52 -9.95 18.81
N CYS A 333 -19.75 -8.99 19.32
CA CYS A 333 -20.30 -7.78 19.92
C CYS A 333 -21.09 -6.98 18.87
N THR A 334 -22.34 -6.65 19.20
CA THR A 334 -23.25 -5.89 18.33
C THR A 334 -23.24 -4.39 18.62
N LEU A 335 -22.44 -3.93 19.59
CA LEU A 335 -22.43 -2.54 20.09
C LEU A 335 -23.80 -2.08 20.65
N CYS A 336 -24.67 -3.00 21.10
CA CYS A 336 -26.00 -2.66 21.62
C CYS A 336 -26.02 -1.82 22.92
N GLY A 337 -24.88 -1.70 23.61
CA GLY A 337 -24.72 -0.85 24.79
C GLY A 337 -25.38 -1.35 26.08
N ILE A 338 -26.01 -2.54 26.11
CA ILE A 338 -26.65 -3.05 27.34
C ILE A 338 -25.64 -3.16 28.50
N CYS A 339 -24.42 -3.66 28.23
CA CYS A 339 -23.38 -3.76 29.24
C CYS A 339 -22.91 -2.40 29.79
N VAL A 340 -22.93 -1.35 28.95
CA VAL A 340 -22.61 0.03 29.34
C VAL A 340 -23.75 0.59 30.22
N ARG A 341 -25.00 0.46 29.78
CA ARG A 341 -26.18 0.95 30.52
C ARG A 341 -26.36 0.27 31.89
N GLU A 342 -26.05 -1.02 31.97
CA GLU A 342 -26.21 -1.81 33.20
C GLU A 342 -24.98 -1.73 34.12
N CYS A 343 -23.93 -0.97 33.77
CA CYS A 343 -22.74 -0.84 34.61
C CYS A 343 -22.97 0.18 35.73
N PRO A 344 -23.11 -0.25 37.01
CA PRO A 344 -23.50 0.65 38.09
C PRO A 344 -22.43 1.71 38.43
N THR A 345 -21.18 1.46 38.07
CA THR A 345 -20.04 2.34 38.36
C THR A 345 -19.45 3.01 37.12
N GLN A 346 -20.10 2.86 35.96
CA GLN A 346 -19.61 3.42 34.69
C GLN A 346 -18.15 2.99 34.38
N ALA A 347 -17.82 1.75 34.75
CA ALA A 347 -16.56 1.12 34.35
C ALA A 347 -16.56 0.71 32.88
N LEU A 348 -17.75 0.56 32.27
CA LEU A 348 -17.92 0.36 30.84
C LEU A 348 -18.56 1.60 30.24
N GLU A 349 -17.97 2.12 29.18
CA GLU A 349 -18.45 3.28 28.42
C GLU A 349 -18.14 3.11 26.93
N PHE A 350 -18.76 3.90 26.07
CA PHE A 350 -18.37 3.94 24.67
C PHE A 350 -17.21 4.91 24.48
N ASP A 351 -16.21 4.49 23.71
CA ASP A 351 -15.14 5.38 23.26
C ASP A 351 -15.73 6.53 22.41
N GLU A 352 -15.32 7.76 22.69
CA GLU A 352 -15.90 8.95 22.05
C GLU A 352 -15.62 9.03 20.55
N LYS A 353 -14.50 8.46 20.08
CA LYS A 353 -14.05 8.56 18.70
C LYS A 353 -14.48 7.37 17.85
N LEU A 354 -14.30 6.17 18.37
CA LEU A 354 -14.46 4.91 17.64
C LEU A 354 -15.68 4.09 18.08
N HIS A 355 -16.38 4.51 19.14
CA HIS A 355 -17.63 3.92 19.62
C HIS A 355 -17.54 2.41 19.93
N TYR A 356 -16.37 1.92 20.31
CA TYR A 356 -16.25 0.58 20.91
C TYR A 356 -16.50 0.65 22.41
N VAL A 357 -16.79 -0.49 23.05
CA VAL A 357 -16.96 -0.54 24.50
C VAL A 357 -15.59 -0.55 25.18
N ARG A 358 -15.29 0.52 25.93
CA ARG A 358 -14.07 0.70 26.71
C ARG A 358 -14.31 0.29 28.16
N LEU A 359 -13.39 -0.50 28.72
CA LEU A 359 -13.32 -0.81 30.14
C LEU A 359 -12.31 0.15 30.83
N ILE A 360 -12.74 0.77 31.93
CA ILE A 360 -11.90 1.50 32.88
C ILE A 360 -11.72 0.60 34.12
N PRO A 361 -10.61 -0.15 34.22
CA PRO A 361 -10.43 -1.16 35.26
C PRO A 361 -10.60 -0.63 36.69
N GLU A 362 -10.18 0.61 36.94
CA GLU A 362 -10.17 1.25 38.25
C GLU A 362 -11.58 1.51 38.79
N ARG A 363 -12.59 1.57 37.89
CA ARG A 363 -14.00 1.77 38.26
C ARG A 363 -14.74 0.44 38.43
N CYS A 364 -14.14 -0.69 38.07
CA CYS A 364 -14.81 -1.98 38.08
C CYS A 364 -14.94 -2.55 39.50
N THR A 365 -16.18 -2.72 39.98
CA THR A 365 -16.46 -3.35 41.29
C THR A 365 -16.55 -4.87 41.23
N LYS A 366 -16.24 -5.46 40.07
CA LYS A 366 -16.25 -6.91 39.84
C LYS A 366 -17.60 -7.59 40.10
N CYS A 367 -18.71 -6.85 39.97
CA CYS A 367 -20.07 -7.36 40.18
C CYS A 367 -20.56 -8.35 39.09
N ARG A 368 -19.79 -8.56 38.01
CA ARG A 368 -20.08 -9.46 36.88
C ARG A 368 -21.36 -9.17 36.08
N ARG A 369 -22.11 -8.11 36.40
CA ARG A 369 -23.35 -7.72 35.72
C ARG A 369 -23.23 -7.67 34.20
N CYS A 370 -22.14 -7.12 33.67
CA CYS A 370 -21.90 -7.02 32.22
C CYS A 370 -21.84 -8.38 31.51
N VAL A 371 -21.34 -9.43 32.19
CA VAL A 371 -21.30 -10.81 31.68
C VAL A 371 -22.73 -11.37 31.59
N GLU A 372 -23.53 -11.15 32.65
CA GLU A 372 -24.89 -11.67 32.76
C GLU A 372 -25.84 -11.06 31.72
N VAL A 373 -25.74 -9.75 31.49
CA VAL A 373 -26.69 -9.02 30.63
C VAL A 373 -26.32 -9.03 29.14
N CYS A 374 -25.17 -9.63 28.77
CA CYS A 374 -24.73 -9.65 27.37
C CYS A 374 -25.63 -10.58 26.54
N PRO A 375 -26.49 -10.06 25.63
CA PRO A 375 -27.43 -10.90 24.89
C PRO A 375 -26.70 -11.86 23.93
N MET A 376 -25.53 -11.44 23.46
CA MET A 376 -24.68 -12.22 22.55
C MET A 376 -23.75 -13.18 23.29
N LYS A 377 -23.70 -13.13 24.63
CA LYS A 377 -22.81 -13.96 25.48
C LYS A 377 -21.31 -13.89 25.08
N VAL A 378 -20.89 -12.73 24.56
CA VAL A 378 -19.51 -12.51 24.11
C VAL A 378 -18.60 -11.86 25.17
N ILE A 379 -19.18 -11.33 26.25
CA ILE A 379 -18.40 -10.84 27.39
C ILE A 379 -18.11 -12.02 28.31
N ARG A 380 -16.82 -12.28 28.56
CA ARG A 380 -16.35 -13.36 29.44
C ARG A 380 -15.74 -12.78 30.72
N TRP A 381 -15.58 -13.61 31.74
CA TRP A 381 -14.78 -13.24 32.92
C TRP A 381 -13.38 -13.83 32.78
N ASP A 382 -12.34 -13.04 33.08
CA ASP A 382 -10.98 -13.56 33.17
C ASP A 382 -10.60 -13.73 34.65
N ASP A 383 -10.45 -14.98 35.07
CA ASP A 383 -10.10 -15.30 36.46
C ASP A 383 -8.66 -14.87 36.84
N VAL A 384 -7.81 -14.58 35.84
CA VAL A 384 -6.41 -14.16 36.08
C VAL A 384 -6.32 -12.66 36.37
N SER A 385 -6.87 -11.81 35.50
CA SER A 385 -6.92 -10.36 35.72
C SER A 385 -8.05 -9.94 36.67
N ASP A 386 -9.01 -10.83 36.95
CA ASP A 386 -10.21 -10.59 37.73
C ASP A 386 -11.06 -9.42 37.18
N LEU A 387 -11.13 -9.37 35.85
CA LEU A 387 -11.81 -8.33 35.06
C LEU A 387 -12.64 -8.95 33.93
N PRO A 388 -13.68 -8.25 33.44
CA PRO A 388 -14.45 -8.71 32.29
C PRO A 388 -13.67 -8.53 30.98
N LEU A 389 -13.67 -9.54 30.13
CA LEU A 389 -13.15 -9.51 28.77
C LEU A 389 -14.25 -8.98 27.84
N VAL A 390 -14.18 -7.68 27.54
CA VAL A 390 -15.14 -6.99 26.68
C VAL A 390 -14.53 -6.74 25.30
N CYS A 391 -15.30 -6.98 24.23
CA CYS A 391 -14.88 -6.64 22.87
C CYS A 391 -14.71 -5.11 22.75
N ASP A 392 -13.48 -4.69 22.43
CA ASP A 392 -13.07 -3.30 22.22
C ASP A 392 -12.95 -2.97 20.72
N MET A 393 -13.54 -3.81 19.87
CA MET A 393 -13.40 -3.76 18.40
C MET A 393 -11.93 -3.67 17.94
N CYS A 394 -10.99 -4.15 18.75
CA CYS A 394 -9.56 -3.99 18.54
C CYS A 394 -9.19 -2.53 18.20
N GLN A 395 -9.87 -1.57 18.85
CA GLN A 395 -9.71 -0.13 18.65
C GLN A 395 -9.86 0.28 17.17
N GLY A 396 -10.91 -0.24 16.54
CA GLY A 396 -11.28 0.08 15.15
C GLY A 396 -10.84 -0.95 14.11
N SER A 397 -9.96 -1.90 14.45
CA SER A 397 -9.40 -2.90 13.52
C SER A 397 -9.70 -4.33 13.99
N PRO A 398 -10.98 -4.79 13.97
CA PRO A 398 -11.37 -6.09 14.51
C PRO A 398 -10.64 -7.27 13.86
N LYS A 399 -9.66 -7.85 14.56
CA LYS A 399 -8.80 -8.91 14.03
C LYS A 399 -9.55 -10.19 13.69
N CYS A 400 -10.62 -10.48 14.39
CA CYS A 400 -11.51 -11.59 14.08
C CYS A 400 -12.16 -11.49 12.69
N ALA A 401 -12.42 -10.27 12.21
CA ALA A 401 -12.97 -10.03 10.87
C ALA A 401 -11.86 -9.98 9.81
N GLU A 402 -10.72 -9.35 10.11
CA GLU A 402 -9.57 -9.32 9.19
C GLU A 402 -9.01 -10.71 8.86
N TRP A 403 -9.05 -11.62 9.82
CA TRP A 403 -8.54 -12.99 9.67
C TRP A 403 -9.61 -14.01 9.30
N CYS A 404 -10.83 -13.57 8.92
CA CYS A 404 -11.89 -14.50 8.55
C CYS A 404 -11.72 -14.96 7.08
N PRO A 405 -11.27 -16.20 6.82
CA PRO A 405 -10.91 -16.63 5.46
C PRO A 405 -12.11 -16.77 4.51
N THR A 406 -13.31 -16.94 5.06
CA THR A 406 -14.55 -17.11 4.30
C THR A 406 -15.40 -15.85 4.28
N GLU A 407 -14.90 -14.76 4.86
CA GLU A 407 -15.61 -13.51 5.04
C GLU A 407 -16.97 -13.65 5.77
N ALA A 408 -17.10 -14.66 6.64
CA ALA A 408 -18.23 -14.79 7.54
C ALA A 408 -18.32 -13.63 8.54
N LEU A 409 -17.20 -12.96 8.80
CA LEU A 409 -17.08 -11.73 9.57
C LEU A 409 -16.48 -10.66 8.67
N LYS A 410 -17.16 -9.51 8.54
CA LYS A 410 -16.69 -8.35 7.76
C LYS A 410 -16.69 -7.10 8.61
N ILE A 411 -15.72 -6.23 8.39
CA ILE A 411 -15.73 -4.89 8.97
C ILE A 411 -16.66 -4.02 8.14
N THR A 412 -17.58 -3.32 8.79
CA THR A 412 -18.45 -2.33 8.12
C THR A 412 -18.48 -1.04 8.92
N PRO A 413 -18.61 0.12 8.26
CA PRO A 413 -18.82 1.38 8.95
C PRO A 413 -20.03 1.29 9.88
N TYR A 414 -19.90 1.85 11.08
CA TYR A 414 -20.98 1.97 12.05
C TYR A 414 -21.41 3.43 12.14
N LYS A 415 -22.69 3.67 11.86
CA LYS A 415 -23.34 4.93 12.22
C LYS A 415 -23.94 4.71 13.59
N ALA A 416 -23.29 5.28 14.60
CA ALA A 416 -23.73 5.25 15.99
C ALA A 416 -25.08 5.94 16.16
#